data_AF-A0A318DU35-F1
#
_entry.id   AF-A0A318DU35-F1
#
_cell.length_a   1.000
_cell.length_b   1.000
_cell.length_c   1.000
_cell.angle_alpha   90.00
_cell.angle_beta   90.00
_cell.angle_gamma   90.00
#
_symmetry.space_group_name_H-M   'P 1'
#
loop_
_entity.id
_entity.type
_entity.pdbx_description
1 polymer ?
#
loop_
_entity_poly.entity_id
_entity_poly.type
_entity_poly.pdbx_seq_one_letter_code
_entity_poly.pdbx_strand_id
1 'polypeptide(L)'
;MKSLSLLMSGLVAMAALPALAQTAEPGPDGHLTYSGNFLTVKDGTRQLKLTTDGHQRVFVDSVTPQGWMGLHSTDQIERINGQPIRWVGQLVDQLQKQQPEPVVLTVYHHDIDMRVYEKRELTLAQADYARLIPIAKAD
;
A
#
# COMPACT_ATOMS: atom_id res chain seq x y z
N MET A 1 -30.65 26.88 -42.78
CA MET A 1 -29.56 27.77 -42.32
C MET A 1 -29.75 28.02 -40.83
N LYS A 2 -28.64 27.94 -40.09
CA LYS A 2 -28.54 27.90 -38.61
C LYS A 2 -28.80 29.28 -37.98
N SER A 3 -29.41 29.29 -36.79
CA SER A 3 -29.05 30.24 -35.71
C SER A 3 -29.62 29.76 -34.37
N LEU A 4 -28.76 29.15 -33.55
CA LEU A 4 -29.00 28.90 -32.13
C LEU A 4 -28.27 30.02 -31.38
N SER A 5 -28.99 30.89 -30.69
CA SER A 5 -28.40 31.96 -29.88
C SER A 5 -27.90 31.40 -28.55
N LEU A 6 -26.58 31.34 -28.40
CA LEU A 6 -25.90 31.30 -27.10
C LEU A 6 -26.02 32.65 -26.41
N LEU A 7 -26.17 32.64 -25.08
CA LEU A 7 -25.70 33.59 -24.06
C LEU A 7 -26.35 33.10 -22.75
N MET A 8 -25.77 33.12 -21.55
CA MET A 8 -24.43 33.31 -21.01
C MET A 8 -24.59 33.08 -19.48
N SER A 9 -23.48 33.01 -18.75
CA SER A 9 -23.38 33.10 -17.27
C SER A 9 -23.53 31.78 -16.51
N GLY A 10 -22.71 31.41 -15.53
CA GLY A 10 -21.58 32.07 -14.86
C GLY A 10 -20.69 30.98 -14.24
N LEU A 11 -19.37 31.15 -14.30
CA LEU A 11 -18.53 31.64 -13.21
C LEU A 11 -18.24 30.58 -12.11
N VAL A 12 -17.08 29.96 -12.25
CA VAL A 12 -16.06 29.59 -11.24
C VAL A 12 -16.55 29.14 -9.87
N ALA A 13 -16.28 27.86 -9.56
CA ALA A 13 -15.82 27.45 -8.23
C ALA A 13 -14.51 26.66 -8.37
N MET A 14 -13.37 27.34 -8.21
CA MET A 14 -12.13 26.70 -7.78
C MET A 14 -12.29 26.34 -6.30
N ALA A 15 -12.36 25.06 -5.98
CA ALA A 15 -11.97 24.43 -4.72
C ALA A 15 -12.24 22.92 -4.88
N ALA A 16 -11.30 22.01 -4.72
CA ALA A 16 -10.33 21.93 -3.66
C ALA A 16 -8.94 21.57 -4.17
N LEU A 17 -7.93 22.28 -3.67
CA LEU A 17 -6.56 21.76 -3.61
C LEU A 17 -6.62 20.40 -2.88
N PRO A 18 -5.91 19.36 -3.37
CA PRO A 18 -5.81 18.13 -2.59
C PRO A 18 -5.14 18.51 -1.26
N ALA A 19 -5.82 18.14 -0.17
CA ALA A 19 -5.25 18.24 1.16
C ALA A 19 -3.86 17.61 1.10
N LEU A 20 -2.85 18.42 1.47
CA LEU A 20 -1.46 18.00 1.59
C LEU A 20 -1.44 16.60 2.17
N ALA A 21 -0.85 15.67 1.43
CA ALA A 21 -0.53 14.35 1.93
C ALA A 21 0.22 14.57 3.24
N GLN A 22 -0.49 14.36 4.35
CA GLN A 22 0.15 14.16 5.64
C GLN A 22 0.99 12.92 5.41
N THR A 23 2.29 13.13 5.15
CA THR A 23 3.29 12.11 5.32
C THR A 23 2.99 11.52 6.67
N ALA A 24 2.52 10.28 6.69
CA ALA A 24 2.23 9.57 7.92
C ALA A 24 3.56 9.45 8.65
N GLU A 25 3.87 10.43 9.50
CA GLU A 25 5.04 10.36 10.33
C GLU A 25 4.82 9.13 11.23
N PRO A 26 5.77 8.18 11.21
CA PRO A 26 5.73 7.10 12.19
C PRO A 26 5.66 7.75 13.57
N GLY A 27 4.75 7.26 14.43
CA GLY A 27 4.67 7.76 15.81
C GLY A 27 6.01 7.61 16.54
N PRO A 28 6.16 8.14 17.77
CA PRO A 28 7.44 8.11 18.49
C PRO A 28 8.06 6.70 18.65
N ASP A 29 7.26 5.63 18.58
CA ASP A 29 7.69 4.23 18.62
C ASP A 29 7.67 3.54 17.24
N GLY A 30 7.51 4.32 16.17
CA GLY A 30 7.37 3.84 14.82
C GLY A 30 8.72 3.50 14.21
N HIS A 31 8.95 2.20 13.97
CA HIS A 31 10.20 1.72 13.39
C HIS A 31 9.91 0.91 12.12
N LEU A 32 10.70 1.18 11.08
CA LEU A 32 10.72 0.43 9.84
C LEU A 32 12.08 -0.26 9.68
N THR A 33 12.09 -1.59 9.73
CA THR A 33 13.28 -2.40 9.44
C THR A 33 13.13 -3.01 8.05
N TYR A 34 14.12 -2.82 7.18
CA TYR A 34 14.14 -3.42 5.86
C TYR A 34 15.47 -4.12 5.61
N SER A 35 15.41 -5.34 5.08
CA SER A 35 16.56 -6.15 4.68
C SER A 35 16.14 -7.03 3.51
N GLY A 36 16.10 -6.49 2.29
CA GLY A 36 15.89 -7.18 1.00
C GLY A 36 14.73 -8.17 0.91
N ASN A 37 14.86 -9.28 1.63
CA ASN A 37 13.87 -10.32 1.82
C ASN A 37 12.85 -10.04 2.94
N PHE A 38 13.13 -9.10 3.86
CA PHE A 38 12.29 -8.82 5.03
C PHE A 38 11.93 -7.34 5.12
N LEU A 39 10.68 -7.06 5.50
CA LEU A 39 10.20 -5.73 5.89
C LEU A 39 9.43 -5.87 7.20
N THR A 40 9.77 -5.08 8.21
CA THR A 40 9.03 -5.00 9.47
C THR A 40 8.64 -3.56 9.73
N VAL A 41 7.34 -3.31 9.82
CA VAL A 41 6.76 -2.01 10.15
C VAL A 41 6.15 -2.15 11.54
N LYS A 42 6.48 -1.23 12.45
CA LYS A 42 5.84 -1.11 13.76
C LYS A 42 5.43 0.32 14.00
N ASP A 43 4.30 0.54 14.68
CA ASP A 43 3.90 1.87 15.16
C ASP A 43 3.16 1.83 16.52
N GLY A 44 3.92 1.59 17.59
CA GLY A 44 3.35 1.46 18.93
C GLY A 44 2.55 0.17 19.08
N THR A 45 1.26 0.17 18.68
CA THR A 45 0.35 -0.96 18.87
C THR A 45 0.17 -1.84 17.64
N ARG A 46 0.64 -1.42 16.46
CA ARG A 46 0.51 -2.20 15.22
C ARG A 46 1.86 -2.69 14.74
N GLN A 47 1.85 -3.86 14.12
CA GLN A 47 3.03 -4.49 13.52
C GLN A 47 2.64 -5.22 12.23
N LEU A 48 3.47 -5.09 11.21
CA LEU A 48 3.40 -5.86 9.97
C LEU A 48 4.79 -6.39 9.66
N LYS A 49 4.89 -7.68 9.39
CA LYS A 49 6.13 -8.31 8.93
C LYS A 49 5.87 -9.02 7.62
N LEU A 50 6.60 -8.60 6.59
CA LEU A 50 6.63 -9.23 5.28
C LEU A 50 7.93 -10.00 5.11
N THR A 51 7.85 -11.15 4.45
CA THR A 51 9.00 -11.98 4.11
C THR A 51 8.93 -12.46 2.67
N THR A 52 10.08 -12.70 2.06
CA THR A 52 10.20 -13.46 0.82
C THR A 52 10.51 -14.91 1.16
N ASP A 53 9.81 -15.85 0.55
CA ASP A 53 10.13 -17.27 0.69
C ASP A 53 11.18 -17.75 -0.32
N GLY A 54 11.63 -18.99 -0.18
CA GLY A 54 12.56 -19.63 -1.14
C GLY A 54 12.00 -19.84 -2.54
N HIS A 55 10.73 -19.50 -2.80
CA HIS A 55 10.04 -19.66 -4.07
C HIS A 55 9.71 -18.32 -4.74
N GLN A 56 10.37 -17.23 -4.33
CA GLN A 56 10.16 -15.89 -4.91
C GLN A 56 8.71 -15.40 -4.77
N ARG A 57 8.13 -15.60 -3.58
CA ARG A 57 6.81 -15.09 -3.20
C ARG A 57 6.94 -14.22 -1.96
N VAL A 58 6.13 -13.17 -1.90
CA VAL A 58 6.04 -12.28 -0.74
C VAL A 58 4.86 -12.70 0.13
N PHE A 59 5.10 -12.90 1.43
CA PHE A 59 4.09 -13.28 2.40
C PHE A 59 4.03 -12.34 3.59
N VAL A 60 2.84 -12.25 4.18
CA VAL A 60 2.63 -11.67 5.49
C VAL A 60 2.97 -12.73 6.55
N ASP A 61 4.16 -12.61 7.13
CA ASP A 61 4.64 -13.48 8.22
C ASP A 61 3.84 -13.22 9.50
N SER A 62 3.55 -11.95 9.79
CA SER A 62 2.71 -11.57 10.93
C SER A 62 2.07 -10.19 10.71
N VAL A 63 0.86 -10.00 11.20
CA VAL A 63 0.18 -8.70 11.25
C VAL A 63 -0.59 -8.55 12.56
N THR A 64 -0.50 -7.39 13.18
CA THR A 64 -1.16 -7.06 14.45
C THR A 64 -1.66 -5.61 14.39
N PRO A 65 -2.94 -5.34 14.70
CA PRO A 65 -4.02 -6.31 14.84
C PRO A 65 -4.26 -7.07 13.51
N GLN A 66 -4.92 -8.23 13.57
CA GLN A 66 -5.36 -8.93 12.36
C GLN A 66 -6.26 -8.01 11.52
N GLY A 67 -6.08 -8.02 10.20
CA GLY A 67 -6.80 -7.15 9.28
C GLY A 67 -6.23 -5.73 9.15
N TRP A 68 -5.10 -5.41 9.80
CA TRP A 68 -4.45 -4.11 9.58
C TRP A 68 -4.04 -3.98 8.10
N MET A 69 -4.44 -2.87 7.46
CA MET A 69 -4.31 -2.65 6.00
C MET A 69 -5.08 -3.68 5.14
N GLY A 70 -6.06 -4.39 5.71
CA GLY A 70 -6.77 -5.49 5.04
C GLY A 70 -5.96 -6.79 4.94
N LEU A 71 -4.75 -6.81 5.51
CA LEU A 71 -3.85 -7.96 5.48
C LEU A 71 -4.08 -8.87 6.69
N HIS A 72 -3.90 -10.15 6.44
CA HIS A 72 -3.94 -11.23 7.43
C HIS A 72 -2.61 -11.97 7.42
N SER A 73 -2.29 -12.64 8.53
CA SER A 73 -1.17 -13.58 8.52
C SER A 73 -1.40 -14.63 7.44
N THR A 74 -0.33 -15.14 6.82
CA THR A 74 -0.33 -16.09 5.68
C THR A 74 -0.83 -15.55 4.34
N ASP A 75 -1.24 -14.29 4.26
CA ASP A 75 -1.52 -13.64 2.98
C ASP A 75 -0.27 -13.64 2.07
N GLN A 76 -0.46 -13.97 0.80
CA GLN A 76 0.57 -13.85 -0.23
C GLN A 76 0.30 -12.59 -1.07
N ILE A 77 1.27 -11.69 -1.19
CA ILE A 77 1.18 -10.52 -2.06
C ILE A 77 1.76 -10.90 -3.43
N GLU A 78 0.91 -10.96 -4.45
CA GLU A 78 1.33 -11.35 -5.81
C GLU A 78 1.68 -10.16 -6.69
N ARG A 79 0.94 -9.05 -6.54
CA ARG A 79 1.04 -7.89 -7.43
C ARG A 79 0.82 -6.59 -6.68
N ILE A 80 1.38 -5.54 -7.25
CA ILE A 80 1.14 -4.15 -6.91
C ILE A 80 0.77 -3.40 -8.20
N ASN A 81 -0.37 -2.72 -8.22
CA ASN A 81 -0.87 -1.99 -9.39
C ASN A 81 -0.85 -2.86 -10.67
N GLY A 82 -1.23 -4.14 -10.54
CA GLY A 82 -1.22 -5.13 -11.61
C GLY A 82 0.17 -5.71 -11.97
N GLN A 83 1.27 -5.13 -11.49
CA GLN A 83 2.62 -5.59 -11.74
C GLN A 83 3.03 -6.70 -10.78
N PRO A 84 3.66 -7.79 -11.26
CA PRO A 84 4.08 -8.90 -10.40
C PRO A 84 5.15 -8.47 -9.40
N ILE A 85 5.10 -9.09 -8.22
CA ILE A 85 6.14 -9.00 -7.20
C ILE A 85 6.69 -10.40 -6.93
N ARG A 86 8.00 -10.48 -6.73
CA ARG A 86 8.73 -11.73 -6.48
C ARG A 86 9.51 -11.73 -5.17
N TRP A 87 9.76 -10.56 -4.59
CA TRP A 87 10.47 -10.42 -3.33
C TRP A 87 10.16 -9.06 -2.71
N VAL A 88 10.39 -8.95 -1.40
CA VAL A 88 9.97 -7.80 -0.59
C VAL A 88 10.61 -6.50 -1.07
N GLY A 89 11.89 -6.48 -1.44
CA GLY A 89 12.46 -5.25 -1.96
C GLY A 89 11.95 -4.85 -3.34
N GLN A 90 11.48 -5.77 -4.17
CA GLN A 90 10.76 -5.38 -5.40
C GLN A 90 9.43 -4.69 -5.07
N LEU A 91 8.72 -5.13 -4.02
CA LEU A 91 7.54 -4.42 -3.52
C LEU A 91 7.93 -3.01 -3.08
N VAL A 92 8.97 -2.87 -2.26
CA VAL A 92 9.48 -1.58 -1.76
C VAL A 92 9.89 -0.64 -2.90
N ASP A 93 10.68 -1.13 -3.86
CA ASP A 93 11.12 -0.36 -5.02
C ASP A 93 9.95 0.14 -5.86
N GLN A 94 8.91 -0.70 -6.03
CA GLN A 94 7.71 -0.31 -6.77
C GLN A 94 6.89 0.73 -6.00
N LEU A 95 6.78 0.60 -4.67
CA LEU A 95 6.12 1.58 -3.80
C LEU A 95 6.82 2.94 -3.80
N GLN A 96 8.16 2.96 -3.77
CA GLN A 96 8.97 4.19 -3.86
C GLN A 96 8.76 4.98 -5.15
N LYS A 97 8.44 4.29 -6.25
CA LYS A 97 8.22 4.89 -7.56
C LYS A 97 6.79 5.42 -7.74
N GLN A 98 5.87 5.12 -6.82
CA GLN A 98 4.49 5.60 -6.92
C GLN A 98 4.38 7.05 -6.44
N GLN A 99 3.73 7.89 -7.25
CA GLN A 99 3.30 9.24 -6.87
C GLN A 99 2.05 9.63 -7.66
N PRO A 100 1.14 10.41 -7.07
CA PRO A 100 0.43 10.16 -5.82
C PRO A 100 -0.91 9.48 -6.14
N GLU A 101 -0.99 8.15 -6.01
CA GLU A 101 -2.24 7.41 -6.17
C GLU A 101 -2.34 6.33 -5.08
N PRO A 102 -3.56 5.91 -4.70
CA PRO A 102 -3.75 4.68 -3.95
C PRO A 102 -3.07 3.50 -4.63
N VAL A 103 -2.53 2.59 -3.83
CA VAL A 103 -1.88 1.39 -4.33
C VAL A 103 -2.85 0.22 -4.24
N VAL A 104 -3.00 -0.56 -5.31
CA VAL A 104 -3.79 -1.78 -5.31
C VAL A 104 -2.84 -2.97 -5.15
N LEU A 105 -2.97 -3.71 -4.05
CA LEU A 105 -2.32 -4.99 -3.86
C LEU A 105 -3.24 -6.11 -4.31
N THR A 106 -2.73 -7.01 -5.15
CA THR A 106 -3.39 -8.30 -5.38
C THR A 106 -2.85 -9.30 -4.37
N VAL A 107 -3.71 -9.77 -3.49
CA VAL A 107 -3.38 -10.64 -2.37
C VAL A 107 -4.12 -11.96 -2.49
N TYR A 108 -3.44 -13.06 -2.17
CA TYR A 108 -4.04 -14.38 -2.07
C TYR A 108 -4.08 -14.76 -0.60
N HIS A 109 -5.30 -14.81 -0.04
CA HIS A 109 -5.52 -15.23 1.33
C HIS A 109 -5.53 -16.75 1.39
N HIS A 110 -4.70 -17.30 2.29
CA HIS A 110 -4.68 -18.72 2.58
C HIS A 110 -5.22 -18.96 3.98
N ASP A 111 -6.50 -19.32 4.05
CA ASP A 111 -7.05 -19.83 5.30
C ASP A 111 -6.67 -21.31 5.42
N ILE A 112 -5.68 -21.57 6.28
CA ILE A 112 -5.12 -22.91 6.51
C ILE A 112 -6.19 -23.84 7.10
N ASP A 113 -7.14 -23.32 7.86
CA ASP A 113 -8.18 -24.11 8.52
C ASP A 113 -9.33 -24.42 7.56
N MET A 114 -9.68 -23.47 6.68
CA MET A 114 -10.83 -23.63 5.78
C MET A 114 -10.47 -24.20 4.39
N ARG A 115 -9.18 -24.34 4.05
CA ARG A 115 -8.70 -24.66 2.67
C ARG A 115 -9.30 -23.72 1.62
N VAL A 116 -9.68 -22.51 2.03
CA VAL A 116 -10.23 -21.49 1.14
C VAL A 116 -9.07 -20.67 0.62
N TYR A 117 -9.11 -20.48 -0.68
CA TYR A 117 -8.14 -19.73 -1.43
C TYR A 117 -8.84 -18.54 -2.07
N GLU A 118 -8.71 -17.38 -1.44
CA GLU A 118 -9.39 -16.18 -1.91
C GLU A 118 -8.40 -15.18 -2.49
N LYS A 119 -8.61 -14.81 -3.74
CA LYS A 119 -7.88 -13.71 -4.37
C LYS A 119 -8.61 -12.40 -4.11
N ARG A 120 -7.94 -11.45 -3.47
CA ARG A 120 -8.46 -10.14 -3.06
C ARG A 120 -7.66 -9.02 -3.72
N GLU A 121 -8.32 -7.91 -3.98
CA GLU A 121 -7.67 -6.64 -4.30
C GLU A 121 -7.82 -5.71 -3.10
N LEU A 122 -6.68 -5.29 -2.54
CA LEU A 122 -6.64 -4.37 -1.40
C LEU A 122 -6.15 -3.01 -1.87
N THR A 123 -7.00 -2.01 -1.79
CA THR A 123 -6.63 -0.62 -2.08
C THR A 123 -6.07 0.02 -0.82
N LEU A 124 -4.76 0.28 -0.82
CA LEU A 124 -4.06 0.96 0.25
C LEU A 124 -4.07 2.47 0.01
N ALA A 125 -4.48 3.24 1.03
CA ALA A 125 -4.35 4.68 1.01
C ALA A 125 -2.87 5.08 1.01
N GLN A 126 -2.57 6.29 0.52
CA GLN A 126 -1.22 6.84 0.50
C GLN A 126 -0.54 6.81 1.86
N ALA A 127 -1.28 7.19 2.91
CA ALA A 127 -0.78 7.19 4.28
C ALA A 127 -0.42 5.80 4.81
N ASP A 128 -0.98 4.72 4.26
CA ASP A 128 -0.70 3.35 4.69
C ASP A 128 0.50 2.79 3.94
N TYR A 129 0.52 2.87 2.61
CA TYR A 129 1.64 2.32 1.84
C TYR A 129 2.93 3.14 2.02
N ALA A 130 2.83 4.44 2.32
CA ALA A 130 4.00 5.27 2.63
C ALA A 130 4.75 4.75 3.87
N ARG A 131 4.07 4.10 4.83
CA ARG A 131 4.70 3.47 6.01
C ARG A 131 5.56 2.26 5.64
N LEU A 132 5.37 1.70 4.45
CA LEU A 132 6.12 0.56 3.93
C LEU A 132 7.40 0.99 3.18
N ILE A 133 7.60 2.29 2.97
CA ILE A 133 8.72 2.84 2.21
C ILE A 133 9.85 3.21 3.17
N PRO A 134 11.04 2.59 3.08
CA PRO A 134 12.22 3.03 3.81
C PRO A 134 12.58 4.45 3.40
N ILE A 135 12.58 5.35 4.37
CA ILE A 135 13.13 6.69 4.22
C ILE A 135 14.64 6.54 4.33
N ALA A 136 15.38 6.92 3.29
CA ALA A 136 16.83 7.00 3.37
C ALA A 136 17.18 7.90 4.56
N LYS A 137 17.97 7.42 5.53
CA LYS A 137 18.56 8.32 6.51
C LYS A 137 19.45 9.27 5.71
N ALA A 138 19.22 10.57 5.85
CA ALA A 138 20.22 11.54 5.45
C ALA A 138 21.44 11.27 6.34
N ASP A 139 22.54 10.85 5.71
CA ASP A 139 23.85 10.76 6.36
C ASP A 139 24.35 12.16 6.78
#